data_AF-A0A920I5E9-F1
#
_entry.id   AF-A0A920I5E9-F1
#
_cell.length_a   1.000
_cell.length_b   1.000
_cell.length_c   1.000
_cell.angle_alpha   90.00
_cell.angle_beta   90.00
_cell.angle_gamma   90.00
#
_symmetry.space_group_name_H-M   'P 1'
#
loop_
_entity.id
_entity.type
_entity.pdbx_description
1 polymer ?
#
loop_
_entity_poly.entity_id
_entity_poly.type
_entity_poly.pdbx_seq_one_letter_code
_entity_poly.pdbx_strand_id
1 'polypeptide(L)' 'MIFIDLRDRSGTVQITVDPDLGADAFAVAEHLRSETVLRVWRKVRARPANP' A
#
# COMPACT_ATOMS: atom_id res chain seq x y z
N MET A 1 10.16 2.83 3.97
CA MET A 1 8.68 2.88 4.00
C MET A 1 8.18 3.28 2.63
N ILE A 2 7.20 2.57 2.06
CA ILE A 2 6.62 2.82 0.74
C ILE A 2 5.13 3.11 0.91
N PHE A 3 4.62 4.08 0.15
CA PHE A 3 3.20 4.43 0.10
C PHE A 3 2.66 4.18 -1.30
N ILE A 4 1.53 3.48 -1.37
CA ILE A 4 0.86 3.14 -2.63
C ILE A 4 -0.58 3.62 -2.52
N ASP A 5 -0.99 4.48 -3.46
CA ASP A 5 -2.39 4.83 -3.63
C ASP A 5 -3.04 3.81 -4.57
N LEU A 6 -3.86 2.94 -3.99
CA LEU A 6 -4.63 1.95 -4.75
C LEU A 6 -6.01 2.54 -5.04
N ARG A 7 -6.31 2.69 -6.33
CA ARG A 7 -7.59 3.20 -6.81
C ARG A 7 -8.46 2.06 -7.30
N ASP A 8 -9.71 2.05 -6.88
CA ASP A 8 -10.76 1.23 -7.45
C ASP A 8 -11.98 2.09 -7.83
N ARG A 9 -13.11 1.46 -8.16
CA ARG A 9 -14.35 2.17 -8.53
C ARG A 9 -14.98 2.97 -7.39
N SER A 10 -14.64 2.65 -6.14
CA SER A 10 -15.22 3.25 -4.94
C SER A 10 -14.40 4.42 -4.40
N GLY A 11 -13.13 4.53 -4.79
CA GLY A 11 -12.25 5.62 -4.42
C GLY A 11 -10.78 5.18 -4.36
N THR A 12 -10.02 5.83 -3.48
CA THR A 12 -8.60 5.55 -3.27
C THR A 12 -8.35 5.15 -1.83
N VAL A 13 -7.57 4.09 -1.64
CA VAL A 13 -7.04 3.67 -0.33
C VAL A 13 -5.52 3.76 -0.35
N GLN A 14 -4.92 4.17 0.78
CA GLN A 14 -3.46 4.21 0.90
C GLN A 14 -2.98 2.94 1.59
N ILE A 15 -2.08 2.25 0.91
CA ILE A 15 -1.36 1.11 1.45
C ILE A 15 0.00 1.60 1.92
N THR A 16 0.33 1.26 3.16
CA THR A 16 1.63 1.52 3.75
C THR A 16 2.40 0.22 3.86
N VAL A 17 3.58 0.17 3.24
CA VAL A 17 4.50 -0.97 3.32
C VAL A 17 5.71 -0.55 4.14
N ASP A 18 5.87 -1.20 5.29
CA ASP A 18 7.00 -1.03 6.19
C ASP A 18 7.99 -2.18 5.97
N PRO A 19 9.32 -1.92 5.83
CA PRO A 19 10.32 -2.99 5.75
C PRO A 19 10.25 -3.97 6.93
N ASP A 20 9.84 -3.50 8.12
CA ASP A 20 9.70 -4.35 9.32
C ASP A 20 8.48 -5.29 9.25
N LEU A 21 7.52 -5.02 8.35
CA LEU A 21 6.31 -5.84 8.18
C LEU A 21 6.52 -7.08 7.28
N GLY A 22 7.65 -7.16 6.57
CA GLY A 22 8.05 -8.31 5.74
C GLY A 22 8.82 -7.90 4.48
N ALA A 23 10.05 -8.42 4.34
CA ALA A 23 10.97 -8.10 3.24
C ALA A 23 10.38 -8.36 1.83
N ASP A 24 9.60 -9.44 1.68
CA ASP A 24 9.01 -9.82 0.38
C ASP A 24 8.01 -8.77 -0.14
N ALA A 25 7.19 -8.21 0.74
CA ALA A 25 6.21 -7.19 0.36
C ALA A 25 6.91 -5.88 -0.03
N PHE A 26 8.03 -5.57 0.62
CA PHE A 26 8.84 -4.40 0.31
C PHE A 26 9.50 -4.53 -1.07
N ALA A 27 10.14 -5.66 -1.35
CA ALA A 27 10.76 -5.92 -2.65
C ALA A 27 9.74 -5.84 -3.80
N VAL A 28 8.54 -6.42 -3.62
CA VAL A 28 7.47 -6.29 -4.62
C VAL A 28 7.06 -4.82 -4.81
N ALA A 29 6.91 -4.07 -3.72
CA ALA A 29 6.47 -2.68 -3.76
C ALA A 29 7.48 -1.75 -4.48
N GLU A 30 8.79 -2.00 -4.35
CA GLU A 30 9.84 -1.23 -5.05
C GLU A 30 9.80 -1.39 -6.57
N HIS A 31 9.26 -2.51 -7.07
CA HIS A 31 9.17 -2.79 -8.50
C HIS A 31 7.86 -2.32 -9.14
N LEU A 32 6.91 -1.81 -8.36
CA LEU A 32 5.63 -1.33 -8.88
C LEU A 32 5.82 -0.13 -9.80
N ARG A 33 4.92 -0.02 -10.78
CA ARG A 33 4.82 1.10 -11.73
C ARG A 33 3.42 1.70 -11.65
N SER A 34 3.25 2.88 -12.24
CA SER A 34 1.93 3.48 -12.38
C SER A 34 0.92 2.50 -12.97
N GLU A 35 -0.28 2.43 -12.39
CA GLU A 35 -1.40 1.58 -12.84
C GLU A 35 -1.14 0.06 -12.78
N THR A 36 -0.13 -0.39 -12.05
CA THR A 36 0.03 -1.83 -11.78
C THR A 36 -1.20 -2.35 -11.02
N VAL A 37 -1.79 -3.45 -11.51
CA VAL A 37 -2.96 -4.06 -10.88
C VAL A 37 -2.53 -4.90 -9.68
N LEU A 38 -3.09 -4.62 -8.52
CA LEU A 38 -2.70 -5.23 -7.24
C LEU A 38 -3.87 -5.93 -6.57
N ARG A 39 -3.55 -6.98 -5.81
CA ARG A 39 -4.43 -7.57 -4.82
C ARG A 39 -3.75 -7.55 -3.46
N VAL A 40 -4.44 -7.06 -2.44
CA VAL A 40 -3.86 -6.82 -1.12
C VAL A 40 -4.75 -7.43 -0.05
N TRP A 41 -4.14 -8.19 0.88
CA TRP A 41 -4.82 -8.77 2.03
C TRP A 41 -4.08 -8.39 3.30
N ARG A 42 -4.61 -7.42 4.04
CA ARG A 42 -4.05 -6.96 5.32
C ARG A 42 -5.15 -6.38 6.22
N LYS A 43 -4.81 -6.16 7.49
CA LYS A 43 -5.69 -5.50 8.47
C LYS A 43 -5.86 -4.02 8.09
N VAL A 44 -7.10 -3.60 7.84
CA VAL A 44 -7.45 -2.20 7.58
C VAL A 44 -7.31 -1.40 8.88
N ARG A 45 -6.73 -0.19 8.77
CA ARG A 45 -6.60 0.77 9.88
C ARG A 45 -7.08 2.13 9.41
N ALA A 46 -7.69 2.89 10.33
CA ALA A 46 -8.02 4.29 10.06
C ALA A 46 -6.72 5.06 9.80
N ARG A 47 -6.73 5.95 8.81
CA ARG A 47 -5.62 6.88 8.60
C ARG A 47 -5.53 7.79 9.84
N PRO A 48 -4.37 7.92 10.49
CA PRO A 48 -4.22 8.87 11.58
C PRO A 48 -4.55 10.28 11.07
N ALA A 49 -5.23 11.09 11.89
CA ALA A 49 -5.34 12.51 11.62
C ALA A 49 -3.91 13.09 11.58
N ASN A 50 -3.61 13.90 10.57
CA ASN A 50 -2.35 14.63 10.54
C ASN A 50 -2.25 15.47 11.83
N PRO A 51 -1.07 15.57 12.47
CA PRO A 51 -0.87 16.48 13.60
C PRO A 51 -1.02 17.95 13.19
#